data_AF-A0A0G1B5C0-F1
#
_entry.id   AF-A0A0G1B5C0-F1
#
_cell.length_a   1.000
_cell.length_b   1.000
_cell.length_c   1.000
_cell.angle_alpha   90.00
_cell.angle_beta   90.00
_cell.angle_gamma   90.00
#
_symmetry.space_group_name_H-M   'P 1'
#
loop_
_entity.id
_entity.type
_entity.pdbx_description
1 polymer ?
#
loop_
_entity_poly.entity_id
_entity_poly.type
_entity_poly.pdbx_seq_one_letter_code
_entity_poly.pdbx_strand_id
1 'polypeptide(L)' 'MDDNKQRTTLFLNPGLLKQAKAQAVVEDLTLTSLVEKALIQYLPKVTVIKKIDIQK' A
#
# COMPACT_ATOMS: atom_id res chain seq x y z
N MET A 1 14.26 6.66 13.70
CA MET A 1 12.96 6.10 13.30
C MET A 1 12.29 7.16 12.46
N ASP A 2 11.71 6.80 11.33
CA ASP A 2 11.01 7.76 10.47
C ASP A 2 9.61 7.95 11.06
N ASP A 3 9.41 9.05 11.79
CA ASP A 3 8.21 9.31 12.60
C ASP A 3 6.92 9.46 11.77
N ASN A 4 7.04 9.44 10.44
CA ASN A 4 5.93 9.60 9.51
C ASN A 4 5.34 8.27 9.00
N LYS A 5 5.86 7.11 9.40
CA LYS A 5 5.37 5.79 8.93
C LYS A 5 4.52 5.08 9.97
N GLN A 6 3.29 4.73 9.61
CA GLN A 6 2.40 3.93 10.45
C GLN A 6 2.50 2.43 10.10
N ARG A 7 2.65 1.57 11.12
CA ARG A 7 2.56 0.12 10.95
C ARG A 7 1.08 -0.31 10.86
N THR A 8 0.73 -0.99 9.77
CA THR A 8 -0.62 -1.50 9.51
C THR A 8 -0.57 -3.00 9.21
N THR A 9 -1.55 -3.76 9.72
CA THR A 9 -1.70 -5.20 9.49
C THR A 9 -2.85 -5.46 8.52
N LEU A 10 -2.61 -6.24 7.48
CA LEU A 10 -3.59 -6.60 6.45
C LEU A 10 -3.54 -8.10 6.16
N PHE A 11 -4.69 -8.72 5.88
CA PHE A 11 -4.76 -10.08 5.35
C PHE A 11 -4.76 -10.04 3.82
N LEU A 12 -3.83 -10.75 3.20
CA LEU A 12 -3.63 -10.74 1.74
C LEU A 12 -3.55 -12.18 1.21
N ASN A 13 -3.80 -12.36 -0.09
CA ASN A 13 -3.59 -13.63 -0.75
C ASN A 13 -2.09 -14.04 -0.63
N PRO A 14 -1.77 -15.25 -0.16
CA PRO A 14 -0.38 -15.67 0.06
C PRO A 14 0.44 -15.75 -1.23
N GLY A 15 -0.18 -16.07 -2.37
CA GLY A 15 0.47 -16.08 -3.68
C GLY A 15 0.93 -14.68 -4.10
N LEU A 16 0.05 -13.68 -3.92
CA LEU A 16 0.38 -12.28 -4.19
C LEU A 16 1.49 -11.79 -3.26
N LEU A 17 1.43 -12.13 -1.97
CA LEU A 17 2.47 -11.74 -1.02
C LEU A 17 3.84 -12.35 -1.37
N LYS A 18 3.87 -13.60 -1.85
CA LYS A 18 5.10 -14.27 -2.29
C LYS A 18 5.71 -13.58 -3.51
N GLN A 19 4.89 -13.23 -4.49
CA GLN A 19 5.32 -12.50 -5.68
C GLN A 19 5.82 -11.10 -5.33
N ALA A 20 5.09 -10.36 -4.50
CA ALA A 20 5.51 -9.02 -4.06
C ALA A 20 6.85 -9.04 -3.32
N LYS A 21 7.09 -10.03 -2.46
CA LYS A 21 8.39 -10.20 -1.79
C LYS A 21 9.53 -10.48 -2.78
N ALA A 22 9.29 -11.34 -3.77
CA ALA A 22 10.29 -11.62 -4.80
C ALA A 22 10.61 -10.37 -5.63
N GLN A 23 9.57 -9.63 -6.03
CA GLN A 23 9.72 -8.37 -6.76
C GLN A 23 10.53 -7.34 -5.97
N ALA A 24 10.25 -7.20 -4.67
CA ALA A 24 10.96 -6.27 -3.80
C ALA A 24 12.48 -6.58 -3.76
N VAL A 25 12.86 -7.86 -3.73
CA VAL A 25 14.28 -8.28 -3.77
C VAL A 25 14.92 -7.96 -5.13
N VAL A 26 14.22 -8.23 -6.23
CA VAL A 26 14.73 -7.95 -7.60
C VAL A 26 14.97 -6.46 -7.82
N GLU A 27 14.14 -5.60 -7.24
CA GLU A 27 14.25 -4.14 -7.35
C GLU A 27 15.14 -3.48 -6.27
N ASP A 28 15.77 -4.27 -5.38
CA ASP A 28 16.52 -3.78 -4.22
C ASP A 28 15.68 -2.81 -3.34
N LEU A 29 14.40 -3.16 -3.14
CA LEU A 29 13.44 -2.40 -2.34
C LEU A 29 12.97 -3.20 -1.13
N THR A 30 12.49 -2.48 -0.11
CA THR A 30 11.70 -3.11 0.95
C THR A 30 10.28 -3.40 0.45
N LEU A 31 9.62 -4.43 1.03
CA LEU A 31 8.21 -4.71 0.75
C LEU A 31 7.32 -3.48 1.04
N THR A 32 7.63 -2.73 2.10
CA THR A 32 6.94 -1.48 2.45
C THR A 32 7.05 -0.46 1.32
N SER A 33 8.25 -0.22 0.80
CA SER A 33 8.47 0.73 -0.30
C SER A 33 7.78 0.29 -1.60
N LEU A 34 7.77 -1.02 -1.89
CA LEU A 34 7.06 -1.57 -3.05
C LEU A 34 5.55 -1.32 -2.94
N VAL A 35 4.96 -1.58 -1.76
CA VAL A 35 3.53 -1.35 -1.52
C VAL A 35 3.19 0.14 -1.56
N GLU A 36 4.02 1.02 -0.97
CA GLU A 36 3.84 2.48 -1.06
C GLU A 36 3.80 2.96 -2.51
N LYS A 37 4.74 2.51 -3.35
CA LYS A 37 4.77 2.83 -4.79
C LYS A 37 3.51 2.36 -5.51
N ALA A 38 3.10 1.12 -5.25
CA ALA A 38 1.89 0.55 -5.86
C ALA A 38 0.63 1.32 -5.45
N LEU A 39 0.53 1.74 -4.18
CA LEU A 39 -0.57 2.57 -3.69
C LEU A 39 -0.58 3.93 -4.36
N ILE A 40 0.57 4.62 -4.45
CA ILE A 40 0.65 5.93 -5.14
C ILE A 40 0.28 5.80 -6.61
N GLN A 41 0.71 4.73 -7.27
CA GLN A 41 0.38 4.48 -8.68
C GLN A 41 -1.11 4.19 -8.88
N TYR A 42 -1.73 3.48 -7.94
CA TYR A 42 -3.14 3.11 -8.03
C TYR A 42 -4.08 4.25 -7.58
N LEU A 43 -3.65 5.08 -6.65
CA LEU A 43 -4.46 6.18 -6.15
C LEU A 43 -4.62 7.27 -7.22
N PRO A 44 -5.85 7.78 -7.43
CA PRO A 44 -6.08 8.86 -8.38
C PRO A 44 -5.34 10.13 -7.93
N LYS A 45 -4.81 10.91 -8.88
CA LYS A 45 -4.13 12.21 -8.61
C LYS A 45 -5.00 13.18 -7.81
N VAL A 46 -6.32 13.04 -7.92
CA VAL A 46 -7.32 13.79 -7.15
C VAL A 46 -8.21 12.78 -6.44
N THR A 47 -7.93 12.52 -5.17
CA THR A 47 -8.82 11.73 -4.31
C THR A 47 -9.99 12.62 -3.93
N VAL A 48 -11.07 12.63 -4.72
CA VAL A 48 -12.33 13.22 -4.28
C VAL A 48 -12.90 12.30 -3.20
N ILE A 49 -12.47 12.49 -1.96
CA ILE A 49 -13.13 11.87 -0.80
C ILE A 49 -14.50 12.55 -0.69
N LYS A 50 -15.50 12.01 -1.40
CA LYS A 50 -16.89 12.38 -1.15
C LYS A 50 -17.19 11.86 0.26
N LYS A 51 -17.39 12.76 1.22
CA LYS A 51 -17.98 12.40 2.51
C LYS A 51 -19.25 11.63 2.19
N ILE A 52 -19.27 10.34 2.53
CA ILE A 52 -20.51 9.57 2.48
C ILE A 52 -21.32 10.12 3.65
N ASP A 53 -22.41 10.81 3.35
CA ASP A 53 -23.38 11.22 4.35
C ASP A 53 -24.01 9.93 4.89
N ILE A 54 -23.53 9.48 6.04
CA ILE A 54 -24.15 8.38 6.78
C ILE A 54 -25.39 8.99 7.43
N GLN A 55 -26.49 9.01 6.68
CA GLN A 55 -27.79 9.37 7.26
C GLN A 55 -28.15 8.33 8.32
N LYS A 56 -28.37 8.83 9.54
CA LYS A 56 -28.78 8.06 10.71
C LYS A 56 -30.29 7.87 10.71
#